data_AF-A0A164MYT7-F1
#
_entry.id   AF-A0A164MYT7-F1
#
_cell.length_a   1.000
_cell.length_b   1.000
_cell.length_c   1.000
_cell.angle_alpha   90.00
_cell.angle_beta   90.00
_cell.angle_gamma   90.00
#
_symmetry.space_group_name_H-M   'P 1'
#
loop_
_entity.id
_entity.type
_entity.pdbx_description
1 polymer ?
#
loop_
_entity_poly.entity_id
_entity_poly.type
_entity_poly.pdbx_seq_one_letter_code
_entity_poly.pdbx_strand_id
1 'polypeptide(L)'
;MCDDRLSRHAAIERRLRVWRSGNPGNLEMGLNICTALHYNDDVRDINLHFVHNLIEPVAVKGAEPGDCLVVKIPWAYTGIFELNNGGGLFAKEFQSRAGKAIWDCEGIYATSRQIPGVRFAGVSHPGLISSTELLAQWNKCEGELIAEHPCAVPAVAFPPDPQGAYLGGDVSYEIREKFAREGMGTIPGREHDGNCGSRCYFPVFVEGANLSLSYYGAIEMAGIITFKCSIIKNGIEKLALRQPIFPPSPIDPLYSPKLIFEDGHGKQNNMVATVAYKQAVLNAIGYLQKLACRQAYLILSATTIESQVGAVTQSSYVAPPSVPTLTDSLNPCVTLALPLGALDHDILPKSEGLEKRNFGQCAIRSNGFL
;
A
#
# COMPACT_ATOMS: atom_id res chain seq x y z
N MET A 1 4.87 40.39 -8.23
CA MET A 1 4.23 39.07 -8.43
C MET A 1 4.60 38.01 -7.38
N CYS A 2 5.40 38.33 -6.34
CA CYS A 2 5.70 37.39 -5.24
C CYS A 2 4.76 37.47 -4.02
N ASP A 3 3.95 38.52 -3.89
CA ASP A 3 3.15 38.77 -2.67
C ASP A 3 1.84 37.97 -2.55
N ASP A 4 1.30 37.45 -3.66
CA ASP A 4 -0.02 36.80 -3.66
C ASP A 4 -0.04 35.33 -3.20
N ARG A 5 1.12 34.70 -3.03
CA ARG A 5 1.23 33.30 -2.56
C ARG A 5 1.32 33.17 -1.04
N LEU A 6 1.87 34.17 -0.36
CA LEU A 6 1.96 34.23 1.11
C LEU A 6 0.61 34.61 1.73
N SER A 7 -0.15 35.50 1.07
CA SER A 7 -1.50 35.89 1.51
C SER A 7 -2.50 34.73 1.46
N ARG A 8 -2.39 33.84 0.46
CA ARG A 8 -3.18 32.60 0.38
C ARG A 8 -2.78 31.55 1.41
N HIS A 9 -1.49 31.45 1.76
CA HIS A 9 -1.01 30.58 2.85
C HIS A 9 -1.57 31.01 4.22
N ALA A 10 -1.56 32.32 4.52
CA ALA A 10 -2.09 32.84 5.78
C ALA A 10 -3.61 32.68 5.90
N ALA A 11 -4.34 32.71 4.77
CA ALA A 11 -5.79 32.48 4.74
C ALA A 11 -6.18 31.00 4.97
N ILE A 12 -5.34 30.06 4.52
CA ILE A 12 -5.54 28.62 4.77
C ILE A 12 -5.19 28.27 6.22
N GLU A 13 -4.09 28.81 6.77
CA GLU A 13 -3.77 28.65 8.21
C GLU A 13 -4.82 29.29 9.14
N ARG A 14 -5.42 30.42 8.76
CA ARG A 14 -6.50 31.04 9.55
C ARG A 14 -7.80 30.23 9.54
N ARG A 15 -8.09 29.48 8.46
CA ARG A 15 -9.26 28.59 8.42
C ARG A 15 -9.08 27.31 9.23
N LEU A 16 -7.84 26.91 9.52
CA LEU A 16 -7.52 25.80 10.44
C LEU A 16 -7.47 26.24 11.92
N ARG A 17 -7.48 27.55 12.22
CA ARG A 17 -7.38 28.10 13.59
C ARG A 17 -8.68 28.67 14.17
N VAL A 18 -9.84 28.33 13.62
CA VAL A 18 -11.13 28.67 14.23
C VAL A 18 -11.93 27.40 14.54
N TRP A 19 -11.47 26.68 15.56
CA TRP A 19 -12.34 25.98 16.51
C TRP A 19 -11.54 25.64 17.79
N ARG A 20 -11.18 26.68 18.53
CA ARG A 20 -10.68 26.56 19.91
C ARG A 20 -11.56 27.41 20.81
N SER A 21 -12.66 26.83 21.28
CA SER A 21 -13.36 27.35 22.47
C SER A 21 -14.21 26.26 23.14
N GLY A 22 -13.65 25.72 24.23
CA GLY A 22 -14.35 25.36 25.47
C GLY A 22 -15.70 24.64 25.38
N ASN A 23 -15.67 23.33 25.12
CA ASN A 23 -16.73 22.42 25.60
C ASN A 23 -16.14 21.02 25.84
N PRO A 24 -16.28 20.42 27.03
CA PRO A 24 -15.81 19.05 27.29
C PRO A 24 -16.81 18.08 26.69
N GLY A 25 -16.59 17.67 25.45
CA GLY A 25 -17.50 16.74 24.77
C GLY A 25 -17.22 16.42 23.31
N ASN A 26 -16.24 17.06 22.65
CA ASN A 26 -15.91 16.76 21.26
C ASN A 26 -14.56 16.03 21.18
N LEU A 27 -14.62 14.72 20.97
CA LEU A 27 -13.50 13.96 20.44
C LEU A 27 -13.45 14.25 18.92
N GLU A 28 -12.66 15.23 18.52
CA GLU A 28 -12.22 15.35 17.13
C GLU A 28 -11.12 14.31 16.90
N MET A 29 -11.46 13.21 16.23
CA MET A 29 -10.46 12.30 15.70
C MET A 29 -9.91 12.90 14.40
N GLY A 30 -8.73 13.53 14.50
CA GLY A 30 -8.02 14.01 13.33
C GLY A 30 -7.68 12.84 12.41
N LEU A 31 -8.25 12.83 11.21
CA LEU A 31 -7.82 11.97 10.13
C LEU A 31 -6.32 12.23 9.89
N ASN A 32 -5.43 11.29 10.25
CA ASN A 32 -4.02 11.31 9.86
C ASN A 32 -3.88 10.95 8.36
N ILE A 33 -4.60 11.66 7.49
CA ILE A 33 -4.47 11.54 6.04
C ILE A 33 -3.40 12.54 5.59
N CYS A 34 -2.42 12.05 4.83
CA CYS A 34 -1.45 12.92 4.16
C CYS A 34 -2.21 14.00 3.38
N THR A 35 -1.83 15.25 3.58
CA THR A 35 -2.50 16.38 2.98
C THR A 35 -2.23 16.44 1.47
N ALA A 36 -3.17 16.99 0.70
CA ALA A 36 -2.99 17.29 -0.73
C ALA A 36 -1.89 18.34 -1.03
N LEU A 37 -1.14 18.78 -0.02
CA LEU A 37 -0.09 19.78 -0.14
C LEU A 37 1.03 19.32 -1.06
N HIS A 38 1.69 20.29 -1.69
CA HIS A 38 2.84 20.06 -2.58
C HIS A 38 4.08 19.53 -1.87
N TYR A 39 4.13 19.60 -0.55
CA TYR A 39 5.26 19.15 0.25
C TYR A 39 5.07 17.73 0.76
N ASN A 40 6.16 16.97 0.91
CA ASN A 40 6.19 15.59 1.43
C ASN A 40 6.51 15.50 2.93
N ASP A 41 6.53 16.61 3.66
CA ASP A 41 6.82 16.64 5.11
C ASP A 41 5.80 15.82 5.92
N ASP A 42 4.56 15.74 5.46
CA ASP A 42 3.53 14.90 6.08
C ASP A 42 3.85 13.41 5.98
N VAL A 43 4.35 12.93 4.86
CA VAL A 43 4.83 11.54 4.71
C VAL A 43 6.08 11.28 5.54
N ARG A 44 6.94 12.29 5.71
CA ARG A 44 8.15 12.21 6.55
C ARG A 44 7.81 12.07 8.02
N ASP A 45 6.87 12.90 8.50
CA ASP A 45 6.56 13.09 9.93
C ASP A 45 5.32 12.32 10.38
N ILE A 46 4.71 11.53 9.49
CA ILE A 46 3.50 10.78 9.83
C ILE A 46 3.74 9.93 11.07
N ASN A 47 2.79 9.98 11.99
CA ASN A 47 2.81 9.15 13.17
C ASN A 47 2.15 7.79 12.86
N LEU A 48 2.99 6.79 12.61
CA LEU A 48 2.57 5.43 12.27
C LEU A 48 1.97 4.66 13.46
N HIS A 49 1.93 5.23 14.66
CA HIS A 49 1.18 4.64 15.78
C HIS A 49 -0.33 4.66 15.51
N PHE A 50 -0.83 5.62 14.73
CA PHE A 50 -2.27 5.86 14.53
C PHE A 50 -2.81 5.34 13.18
N VAL A 51 -2.12 4.40 12.53
CA VAL A 51 -2.60 3.78 11.28
C VAL A 51 -2.96 2.31 11.52
N HIS A 52 -3.93 1.73 10.83
CA HIS A 52 -4.91 2.31 9.91
C HIS A 52 -6.22 2.65 10.64
N ASN A 53 -6.75 3.86 10.41
CA ASN A 53 -8.04 4.25 10.97
C ASN A 53 -9.17 3.52 10.23
N LEU A 54 -9.90 2.66 10.94
CA LEU A 54 -11.12 2.01 10.47
C LEU A 54 -12.30 2.97 10.71
N ILE A 55 -13.16 3.16 9.71
CA ILE A 55 -14.22 4.18 9.76
C ILE A 55 -15.35 3.75 10.72
N GLU A 56 -15.64 4.59 11.72
CA GLU A 56 -16.96 4.66 12.35
C GLU A 56 -17.93 5.51 11.49
N PRO A 57 -19.26 5.31 11.59
CA PRO A 57 -20.24 6.02 10.75
C PRO A 57 -20.13 7.56 10.86
N VAL A 58 -19.94 8.24 9.72
CA VAL A 58 -19.96 9.71 9.64
C VAL A 58 -21.41 10.17 9.48
N ALA A 59 -21.94 10.87 10.49
CA ALA A 59 -23.27 11.48 10.39
C ALA A 59 -23.24 12.74 9.50
N VAL A 60 -23.96 12.70 8.38
CA VAL A 60 -24.16 13.88 7.52
C VAL A 60 -25.39 14.64 7.99
N LYS A 61 -25.17 15.78 8.66
CA LYS A 61 -26.24 16.61 9.20
C LYS A 61 -27.20 17.05 8.08
N GLY A 62 -28.48 16.69 8.22
CA GLY A 62 -29.54 17.03 7.27
C GLY A 62 -29.81 15.98 6.18
N ALA A 63 -29.12 14.83 6.21
CA ALA A 63 -29.48 13.69 5.37
C ALA A 63 -30.70 12.96 5.95
N GLU A 64 -31.71 12.70 5.13
CA GLU A 64 -32.95 12.03 5.49
C GLU A 64 -33.11 10.67 4.78
N PRO A 65 -33.90 9.73 5.32
CA PRO A 65 -34.19 8.47 4.64
C PRO A 65 -34.80 8.70 3.24
N GLY A 66 -34.08 8.28 2.20
CA GLY A 66 -34.46 8.46 0.80
C GLY A 66 -33.51 9.35 -0.01
N ASP A 67 -32.61 10.08 0.66
CA ASP A 67 -31.59 10.89 0.00
C ASP A 67 -30.47 10.05 -0.63
N CYS A 68 -29.86 10.60 -1.69
CA CYS A 68 -28.61 10.09 -2.27
C CYS A 68 -27.45 10.99 -1.84
N LEU A 69 -26.58 10.48 -0.96
CA LEU A 69 -25.36 11.17 -0.58
C LEU A 69 -24.30 11.03 -1.68
N VAL A 70 -24.04 12.11 -2.43
CA VAL A 70 -22.97 12.15 -3.43
C VAL A 70 -21.67 12.63 -2.76
N VAL A 71 -20.73 11.71 -2.53
CA VAL A 71 -19.39 12.02 -2.02
C VAL A 71 -18.40 12.03 -3.19
N LYS A 72 -17.80 13.20 -3.47
CA LYS A 72 -16.70 13.31 -4.44
C LYS A 72 -15.39 13.38 -3.66
N ILE A 73 -14.50 12.41 -3.87
CA ILE A 73 -13.15 12.39 -3.31
C ILE A 73 -12.23 12.77 -4.47
N PRO A 74 -11.78 14.04 -4.56
CA PRO A 74 -11.20 14.55 -5.81
C PRO A 74 -9.73 14.17 -6.00
N TRP A 75 -9.08 13.59 -4.98
CA TRP A 75 -7.66 13.29 -5.00
C TRP A 75 -7.30 12.18 -4.03
N ALA A 76 -6.15 11.57 -4.27
CA ALA A 76 -5.54 10.50 -3.49
C ALA A 76 -4.01 10.67 -3.44
N TYR A 77 -3.27 9.84 -2.71
CA TYR A 77 -1.81 9.97 -2.64
C TYR A 77 -1.05 8.64 -2.67
N THR A 78 0.18 8.67 -3.18
CA THR A 78 1.16 7.60 -3.01
C THR A 78 2.35 8.14 -2.24
N GLY A 79 2.81 7.38 -1.25
CA GLY A 79 3.95 7.74 -0.40
C GLY A 79 5.12 6.78 -0.55
N ILE A 80 6.33 7.30 -0.42
CA ILE A 80 7.54 6.54 -0.06
C ILE A 80 7.92 7.03 1.33
N PHE A 81 8.04 6.14 2.30
CA PHE A 81 8.40 6.53 3.67
C PHE A 81 9.91 6.71 3.86
N GLU A 82 10.29 7.48 4.89
CA GLU A 82 11.69 7.60 5.32
C GLU A 82 12.21 6.23 5.78
N LEU A 83 13.50 5.98 5.56
CA LEU A 83 14.16 4.78 6.08
C LEU A 83 13.94 4.58 7.60
N ASN A 84 13.99 5.69 8.35
CA ASN A 84 13.87 5.69 9.81
C ASN A 84 12.43 5.92 10.31
N ASN A 85 11.46 6.12 9.42
CA ASN A 85 10.05 6.27 9.79
C ASN A 85 9.18 5.57 8.75
N GLY A 86 8.90 4.28 8.96
CA GLY A 86 8.10 3.41 8.07
C GLY A 86 8.93 2.56 7.11
N GLY A 87 9.80 3.17 6.31
CA GLY A 87 10.64 2.47 5.34
C GLY A 87 9.86 1.85 4.17
N GLY A 88 10.22 0.62 3.78
CA GLY A 88 9.65 -0.05 2.62
C GLY A 88 10.64 -0.99 1.94
N LEU A 89 10.20 -1.66 0.87
CA LEU A 89 10.95 -2.75 0.24
C LEU A 89 12.38 -2.37 -0.16
N PHE A 90 12.58 -1.15 -0.65
CA PHE A 90 13.87 -0.60 -1.10
C PHE A 90 14.46 0.48 -0.18
N ALA A 91 13.97 0.59 1.07
CA ALA A 91 14.36 1.68 1.95
C ALA A 91 15.87 1.72 2.22
N LYS A 92 16.52 0.56 2.37
CA LYS A 92 17.97 0.48 2.60
C LYS A 92 18.76 0.77 1.32
N GLU A 93 18.33 0.19 0.21
CA GLU A 93 18.96 0.30 -1.10
C GLU A 93 18.98 1.75 -1.60
N PHE A 94 17.91 2.51 -1.33
CA PHE A 94 17.81 3.92 -1.72
C PHE A 94 18.14 4.90 -0.62
N GLN A 95 18.43 4.44 0.60
CA GLN A 95 18.48 5.31 1.79
C GLN A 95 17.26 6.23 1.82
N SER A 96 16.08 5.60 1.79
CA SER A 96 14.86 6.26 1.34
C SER A 96 14.57 7.54 2.10
N ARG A 97 14.24 8.55 1.31
CA ARG A 97 13.72 9.84 1.73
C ARG A 97 12.23 9.87 1.46
N ALA A 98 11.48 10.58 2.29
CA ALA A 98 10.05 10.73 2.09
C ALA A 98 9.74 11.20 0.67
N GLY A 99 8.85 10.51 -0.04
CA GLY A 99 8.41 10.85 -1.38
C GLY A 99 6.90 10.89 -1.44
N LYS A 100 6.33 11.79 -2.24
CA LYS A 100 4.87 11.87 -2.41
C LYS A 100 4.47 12.21 -3.83
N ALA A 101 3.47 11.52 -4.34
CA ALA A 101 2.69 11.90 -5.51
C ALA A 101 1.22 12.06 -5.11
N ILE A 102 0.58 13.10 -5.63
CA ILE A 102 -0.86 13.30 -5.48
C ILE A 102 -1.52 12.92 -6.80
N TRP A 103 -2.59 12.14 -6.71
CA TRP A 103 -3.33 11.62 -7.85
C TRP A 103 -4.68 12.29 -7.91
N ASP A 104 -4.98 12.91 -9.03
CA ASP A 104 -6.31 13.42 -9.37
C ASP A 104 -7.08 12.27 -10.05
N CYS A 105 -8.25 11.94 -9.51
CA CYS A 105 -9.06 10.82 -9.96
C CYS A 105 -10.26 11.31 -10.80
N GLU A 106 -10.30 10.92 -12.07
CA GLU A 106 -11.34 11.28 -13.03
C GLU A 106 -12.01 10.03 -13.60
N GLY A 107 -13.22 9.75 -13.13
CA GLY A 107 -13.91 8.49 -13.44
C GLY A 107 -13.10 7.31 -12.91
N ILE A 108 -12.71 6.40 -13.80
CA ILE A 108 -11.86 5.25 -13.45
C ILE A 108 -10.35 5.55 -13.55
N TYR A 109 -9.96 6.74 -14.01
CA TYR A 109 -8.58 7.07 -14.33
C TYR A 109 -7.91 7.93 -13.26
N ALA A 110 -6.61 7.74 -13.07
CA ALA A 110 -5.77 8.54 -12.21
C ALA A 110 -4.66 9.22 -13.02
N THR A 111 -4.38 10.49 -12.69
CA THR A 111 -3.23 11.24 -13.20
C THR A 111 -2.52 11.96 -12.07
N SER A 112 -1.24 12.30 -12.22
CA SER A 112 -0.52 13.07 -11.21
C SER A 112 0.20 14.26 -11.82
N ARG A 113 -0.02 15.45 -11.24
CA ARG A 113 0.78 16.64 -11.56
C ARG A 113 2.28 16.47 -11.23
N GLN A 114 2.61 15.61 -10.27
CA GLN A 114 4.00 15.29 -9.93
C GLN A 114 4.60 14.22 -10.84
N ILE A 115 3.79 13.56 -11.67
CA ILE A 115 4.24 12.53 -12.63
C ILE A 115 3.53 12.77 -13.99
N PRO A 116 3.91 13.84 -14.72
CA PRO A 116 3.35 14.12 -16.05
C PRO A 116 3.57 12.94 -17.01
N GLY A 117 2.60 12.73 -17.88
CA GLY A 117 2.62 11.67 -18.89
C GLY A 117 2.25 10.28 -18.36
N VAL A 118 1.83 10.17 -17.10
CA VAL A 118 1.24 8.94 -16.54
C VAL A 118 -0.26 9.10 -16.37
N ARG A 119 -1.01 8.16 -16.97
CA ARG A 119 -2.46 8.05 -16.85
C ARG A 119 -2.89 6.61 -16.96
N PHE A 120 -3.59 6.09 -15.96
CA PHE A 120 -4.05 4.70 -15.95
C PHE A 120 -5.41 4.56 -15.27
N ALA A 121 -6.20 3.59 -15.72
CA ALA A 121 -7.37 3.11 -15.02
C ALA A 121 -6.95 2.41 -13.72
N GLY A 122 -7.53 2.84 -12.60
CA GLY A 122 -7.28 2.28 -11.28
C GLY A 122 -7.99 0.94 -11.08
N VAL A 123 -7.38 0.09 -10.25
CA VAL A 123 -8.01 -1.12 -9.71
C VAL A 123 -8.41 -0.81 -8.28
N SER A 124 -9.66 -0.39 -8.07
CA SER A 124 -10.14 -0.06 -6.73
C SER A 124 -10.32 -1.34 -5.90
N HIS A 125 -9.63 -1.42 -4.77
CA HIS A 125 -9.71 -2.55 -3.84
C HIS A 125 -9.57 -2.09 -2.39
N PRO A 126 -10.24 -2.73 -1.42
CA PRO A 126 -9.87 -2.63 -0.02
C PRO A 126 -8.49 -3.26 0.17
N GLY A 127 -7.61 -2.56 0.89
CA GLY A 127 -6.25 -3.01 1.13
C GLY A 127 -6.08 -3.87 2.39
N LEU A 128 -7.04 -3.82 3.32
CA LEU A 128 -7.09 -4.69 4.49
C LEU A 128 -8.52 -5.18 4.74
N ILE A 129 -8.67 -6.49 4.91
CA ILE A 129 -9.91 -7.13 5.34
C ILE A 129 -9.57 -8.20 6.37
N SER A 130 -10.08 -8.13 7.60
CA SER A 130 -9.64 -9.03 8.68
C SER A 130 -10.77 -9.66 9.53
N SER A 131 -10.43 -10.75 10.23
CA SER A 131 -11.27 -11.48 11.21
C SER A 131 -10.42 -12.00 12.39
N THR A 132 -10.87 -11.86 13.64
CA THR A 132 -10.02 -11.94 14.84
C THR A 132 -9.98 -13.31 15.54
N GLU A 133 -8.86 -14.06 15.48
CA GLU A 133 -8.65 -15.17 16.45
C GLU A 133 -7.21 -15.60 16.75
N LEU A 134 -6.25 -15.45 15.84
CA LEU A 134 -4.87 -15.91 16.06
C LEU A 134 -3.99 -14.87 16.75
N LEU A 135 -4.61 -13.91 17.45
CA LEU A 135 -3.96 -12.74 18.07
C LEU A 135 -2.77 -13.13 18.94
N ALA A 136 -2.94 -14.11 19.83
CA ALA A 136 -1.88 -14.55 20.73
C ALA A 136 -0.70 -15.19 19.99
N GLN A 137 -0.98 -15.93 18.91
CA GLN A 137 0.05 -16.56 18.09
C GLN A 137 0.83 -15.50 17.31
N TRP A 138 0.16 -14.52 16.73
CA TRP A 138 0.81 -13.42 16.01
C TRP A 138 1.66 -12.56 16.92
N ASN A 139 1.11 -12.13 18.07
CA ASN A 139 1.87 -11.35 19.06
C ASN A 139 3.13 -12.10 19.51
N LYS A 140 3.05 -13.43 19.66
CA LYS A 140 4.21 -14.26 19.97
C LYS A 140 5.23 -14.28 18.83
N CYS A 141 4.81 -14.63 17.62
CA CYS A 141 5.71 -14.76 16.46
C CYS A 141 6.37 -13.41 16.09
N GLU A 142 5.62 -12.31 16.08
CA GLU A 142 6.15 -10.98 15.81
C GLU A 142 7.06 -10.49 16.95
N GLY A 143 6.70 -10.79 18.21
CA GLY A 143 7.55 -10.50 19.37
C GLY A 143 8.88 -11.24 19.35
N GLU A 144 8.89 -12.52 18.95
CA GLU A 144 10.11 -13.31 18.77
C GLU A 144 11.00 -12.70 17.67
N LEU A 145 10.42 -12.33 16.52
CA LEU A 145 11.16 -11.69 15.43
C LEU A 145 11.77 -10.34 15.84
N ILE A 146 11.05 -9.54 16.62
CA ILE A 146 11.56 -8.28 17.18
C ILE A 146 12.74 -8.55 18.12
N ALA A 147 12.65 -9.59 18.95
CA ALA A 147 13.71 -9.96 19.90
C ALA A 147 14.98 -10.47 19.20
N GLU A 148 14.85 -11.14 18.06
CA GLU A 148 15.98 -11.59 17.22
C GLU A 148 16.66 -10.43 16.47
N HIS A 149 15.92 -9.36 16.19
CA HIS A 149 16.41 -8.20 15.45
C HIS A 149 16.22 -6.89 16.23
N PRO A 150 16.84 -6.78 17.43
CA PRO A 150 16.69 -5.59 18.25
C PRO A 150 17.25 -4.38 17.48
N CYS A 151 16.49 -3.29 17.47
CA CYS A 151 16.86 -2.04 16.80
C CYS A 151 16.97 -2.13 15.26
N ALA A 152 16.31 -3.09 14.61
CA ALA A 152 16.24 -3.12 13.15
C ALA A 152 15.62 -1.85 12.57
N VAL A 153 16.24 -1.33 11.50
CA VAL A 153 15.75 -0.19 10.73
C VAL A 153 15.65 -0.56 9.25
N PRO A 154 14.46 -0.53 8.62
CA PRO A 154 13.15 -0.36 9.25
C PRO A 154 12.83 -1.50 10.24
N ALA A 155 11.83 -1.29 11.11
CA ALA A 155 11.37 -2.30 12.07
C ALA A 155 10.88 -3.57 11.34
N VAL A 156 11.10 -4.73 11.95
CA VAL A 156 10.73 -6.04 11.37
C VAL A 156 9.27 -6.43 11.64
N ALA A 157 8.68 -5.89 12.70
CA ALA A 157 7.26 -5.99 13.06
C ALA A 157 6.92 -4.86 14.05
N PHE A 158 5.63 -4.68 14.35
CA PHE A 158 5.14 -3.68 15.29
C PHE A 158 4.37 -4.37 16.42
N PRO A 159 4.85 -4.29 17.69
CA PRO A 159 4.15 -4.90 18.81
C PRO A 159 2.83 -4.14 19.08
N PRO A 160 1.92 -4.71 19.91
CA PRO A 160 0.82 -3.96 20.49
C PRO A 160 1.30 -2.63 21.07
N ASP A 161 0.62 -1.55 20.70
CA ASP A 161 0.97 -0.20 21.13
C ASP A 161 -0.25 0.54 21.69
N PRO A 162 -0.29 0.75 23.02
CA PRO A 162 -1.37 1.47 23.65
C PRO A 162 -1.53 2.93 23.21
N GLN A 163 -0.49 3.58 22.66
CA GLN A 163 -0.57 4.98 22.27
C GLN A 163 -1.49 5.18 21.06
N GLY A 164 -1.41 4.26 20.11
CA GLY A 164 -2.20 4.26 18.88
C GLY A 164 -3.54 3.52 18.98
N ALA A 165 -3.77 2.79 20.07
CA ALA A 165 -4.94 1.93 20.20
C ALA A 165 -6.23 2.72 20.31
N TYR A 166 -7.14 2.50 19.36
CA TYR A 166 -8.50 3.01 19.39
C TYR A 166 -9.50 1.85 19.32
N LEU A 167 -10.44 1.84 20.26
CA LEU A 167 -11.57 0.91 20.26
C LEU A 167 -12.87 1.71 20.26
N GLY A 168 -13.61 1.56 19.16
CA GLY A 168 -14.89 2.22 18.94
C GLY A 168 -15.98 1.79 19.93
N GLY A 169 -17.04 2.60 20.03
CA GLY A 169 -18.21 2.33 20.85
C GLY A 169 -18.07 2.54 22.36
N ASP A 170 -19.19 2.33 23.09
CA ASP A 170 -19.28 2.45 24.54
C ASP A 170 -18.89 1.12 25.20
N VAL A 171 -17.61 1.02 25.56
CA VAL A 171 -17.00 -0.16 26.19
C VAL A 171 -16.32 0.26 27.49
N SER A 172 -16.27 -0.65 28.47
CA SER A 172 -15.70 -0.35 29.77
C SER A 172 -14.21 0.00 29.66
N TYR A 173 -13.71 0.76 30.64
CA TYR A 173 -12.30 1.13 30.71
C TYR A 173 -11.39 -0.09 30.70
N GLU A 174 -11.75 -1.15 31.44
CA GLU A 174 -10.98 -2.38 31.55
C GLU A 174 -10.85 -3.10 30.20
N ILE A 175 -11.92 -3.09 29.38
CA ILE A 175 -11.90 -3.67 28.04
C ILE A 175 -11.00 -2.84 27.12
N ARG A 176 -11.10 -1.50 27.16
CA ARG A 176 -10.23 -0.61 26.36
C ARG A 176 -8.77 -0.79 26.72
N GLU A 177 -8.45 -0.87 28.00
CA GLU A 177 -7.09 -1.01 28.49
C GLU A 177 -6.49 -2.38 28.12
N LYS A 178 -7.30 -3.46 28.22
CA LYS A 178 -6.90 -4.78 27.73
C LYS A 178 -6.66 -4.78 26.22
N PHE A 179 -7.57 -4.20 25.45
CA PHE A 179 -7.44 -4.08 24.00
C PHE A 179 -6.20 -3.27 23.62
N ALA A 180 -5.90 -2.17 24.31
CA ALA A 180 -4.72 -1.37 24.02
C ALA A 180 -3.40 -2.12 24.27
N ARG A 181 -3.37 -3.05 25.22
CA ARG A 181 -2.17 -3.86 25.54
C ARG A 181 -2.00 -5.09 24.66
N GLU A 182 -3.11 -5.72 24.28
CA GLU A 182 -3.10 -7.03 23.60
C GLU A 182 -3.45 -6.91 22.12
N GLY A 183 -4.12 -5.82 21.74
CA GLY A 183 -4.58 -5.51 20.40
C GLY A 183 -3.41 -5.30 19.45
N MET A 184 -3.51 -5.96 18.31
CA MET A 184 -2.46 -6.02 17.33
C MET A 184 -2.58 -4.89 16.30
N GLY A 185 -1.43 -4.42 15.81
CA GLY A 185 -1.37 -3.42 14.75
C GLY A 185 -1.90 -3.97 13.41
N THR A 186 -2.49 -3.07 12.62
CA THR A 186 -3.12 -3.37 11.32
C THR A 186 -2.14 -3.20 10.14
N ILE A 187 -0.83 -3.26 10.37
CA ILE A 187 0.19 -2.99 9.34
C ILE A 187 0.54 -4.24 8.50
N PRO A 188 0.90 -5.40 9.08
CA PRO A 188 1.28 -6.55 8.26
C PRO A 188 0.04 -7.38 7.89
N GLY A 189 0.03 -7.89 6.65
CA GLY A 189 -0.96 -8.85 6.19
C GLY A 189 -0.75 -10.23 6.84
N ARG A 190 -1.82 -10.85 7.30
CA ARG A 190 -1.85 -12.12 8.04
C ARG A 190 -2.88 -13.09 7.46
N GLU A 191 -3.10 -14.20 8.14
CA GLU A 191 -3.93 -15.31 7.67
C GLU A 191 -5.42 -14.99 7.54
N HIS A 192 -5.87 -13.89 8.15
CA HIS A 192 -7.21 -13.35 7.94
C HIS A 192 -7.27 -12.26 6.87
N ASP A 193 -6.11 -11.77 6.39
CA ASP A 193 -6.00 -10.63 5.50
C ASP A 193 -6.07 -11.07 4.03
N GLY A 194 -6.49 -10.13 3.19
CA GLY A 194 -6.39 -10.27 1.76
C GLY A 194 -6.46 -8.92 1.09
N ASN A 195 -5.66 -8.74 0.03
CA ASN A 195 -5.93 -7.73 -0.97
C ASN A 195 -6.99 -8.32 -1.90
N CYS A 196 -8.21 -7.80 -1.81
CA CYS A 196 -9.39 -8.55 -2.13
C CYS A 196 -10.15 -7.95 -3.32
N GLY A 197 -10.39 -8.79 -4.34
CA GLY A 197 -11.20 -8.46 -5.50
C GLY A 197 -12.71 -8.38 -5.21
N SER A 198 -13.53 -8.45 -6.26
CA SER A 198 -14.99 -8.22 -6.18
C SER A 198 -15.78 -9.19 -5.27
N ARG A 199 -15.25 -10.38 -4.99
CA ARG A 199 -15.87 -11.39 -4.12
C ARG A 199 -14.81 -12.17 -3.37
N CYS A 200 -14.97 -12.32 -2.06
CA CYS A 200 -13.98 -12.96 -1.21
C CYS A 200 -14.63 -13.98 -0.28
N TYR A 201 -13.89 -15.05 0.02
CA TYR A 201 -14.31 -16.13 0.91
C TYR A 201 -13.36 -16.17 2.10
N PHE A 202 -13.81 -15.63 3.23
CA PHE A 202 -13.02 -15.59 4.46
C PHE A 202 -13.32 -16.81 5.34
N PRO A 203 -12.29 -17.42 5.97
CA PRO A 203 -12.53 -18.32 7.08
C PRO A 203 -13.16 -17.53 8.24
N VAL A 204 -14.22 -18.08 8.85
CA VAL A 204 -14.85 -17.51 10.04
C VAL A 204 -14.43 -18.35 11.24
N PHE A 205 -13.73 -17.70 12.17
CA PHE A 205 -13.18 -18.34 13.34
C PHE A 205 -14.09 -18.06 14.58
N VAL A 206 -14.55 -16.81 14.76
CA VAL A 206 -15.43 -16.38 15.88
C VAL A 206 -16.90 -16.37 15.46
N GLU A 207 -17.78 -16.51 16.44
CA GLU A 207 -19.17 -16.11 16.29
C GLU A 207 -19.28 -14.63 15.87
N GLY A 208 -20.08 -14.35 14.85
CA GLY A 208 -20.24 -13.00 14.30
C GLY A 208 -19.17 -12.57 13.28
N ALA A 209 -18.08 -13.33 13.12
CA ALA A 209 -16.95 -13.09 12.21
C ALA A 209 -16.13 -11.80 12.44
N ASN A 210 -16.76 -10.71 12.90
CA ASN A 210 -16.13 -9.41 13.18
C ASN A 210 -15.35 -8.83 11.99
N LEU A 211 -15.97 -8.86 10.80
CA LEU A 211 -15.36 -8.37 9.56
C LEU A 211 -15.03 -6.87 9.63
N SER A 212 -13.77 -6.53 9.42
CA SER A 212 -13.28 -5.13 9.35
C SER A 212 -12.67 -4.84 7.97
N LEU A 213 -12.77 -3.60 7.47
CA LEU A 213 -12.34 -3.19 6.13
C LEU A 213 -11.59 -1.84 6.16
N SER A 214 -10.49 -1.73 5.40
CA SER A 214 -9.83 -0.44 5.10
C SER A 214 -9.34 -0.38 3.65
N TYR A 215 -9.13 0.83 3.15
CA TYR A 215 -8.34 1.07 1.93
C TYR A 215 -6.88 1.20 2.34
N TYR A 216 -6.01 0.43 1.69
CA TYR A 216 -4.57 0.46 1.94
C TYR A 216 -3.81 0.15 0.65
N GLY A 217 -2.91 1.06 0.27
CA GLY A 217 -1.97 0.94 -0.81
C GLY A 217 -2.60 0.89 -2.21
N ALA A 218 -1.96 1.42 -3.25
CA ALA A 218 -0.80 2.33 -3.26
C ALA A 218 -1.19 3.78 -3.60
N ILE A 219 -2.40 3.98 -4.15
CA ILE A 219 -3.07 5.28 -4.24
C ILE A 219 -4.08 5.33 -3.10
N GLU A 220 -3.62 5.85 -1.96
CA GLU A 220 -4.38 5.95 -0.72
C GLU A 220 -5.48 7.00 -0.84
N MET A 221 -6.72 6.58 -0.57
CA MET A 221 -7.89 7.42 -0.61
C MET A 221 -8.90 7.01 0.45
N ALA A 222 -9.68 7.98 0.93
CA ALA A 222 -10.96 7.66 1.54
C ALA A 222 -11.91 7.10 0.46
N GLY A 223 -12.91 6.34 0.87
CA GLY A 223 -13.85 5.74 -0.07
C GLY A 223 -15.09 5.18 0.62
N ILE A 224 -16.02 4.67 -0.19
CA ILE A 224 -17.22 3.99 0.27
C ILE A 224 -17.24 2.62 -0.40
N ILE A 225 -17.43 1.56 0.39
CA ILE A 225 -17.61 0.20 -0.10
C ILE A 225 -19.07 -0.20 0.11
N THR A 226 -19.72 -0.68 -0.94
CA THR A 226 -21.00 -1.39 -0.84
C THR A 226 -20.76 -2.87 -1.06
N PHE A 227 -21.16 -3.71 -0.11
CA PHE A 227 -20.94 -5.17 -0.19
C PHE A 227 -22.17 -5.95 0.26
N LYS A 228 -22.18 -7.25 -0.09
CA LYS A 228 -23.18 -8.21 0.34
C LYS A 228 -22.48 -9.40 1.01
N CYS A 229 -22.93 -9.75 2.21
CA CYS A 229 -22.44 -10.94 2.92
C CYS A 229 -23.41 -12.12 2.78
N SER A 230 -22.85 -13.33 2.75
CA SER A 230 -23.58 -14.59 2.82
C SER A 230 -22.71 -15.63 3.52
N ILE A 231 -23.32 -16.58 4.22
CA ILE A 231 -22.60 -17.57 5.03
C ILE A 231 -22.63 -18.93 4.35
N ILE A 232 -21.46 -19.56 4.21
CA ILE A 232 -21.33 -20.97 3.83
C ILE A 232 -21.13 -21.78 5.11
N LYS A 233 -22.15 -22.54 5.53
CA LYS A 233 -22.05 -23.37 6.74
C LYS A 233 -21.01 -24.47 6.53
N ASN A 234 -20.11 -24.62 7.50
CA ASN A 234 -18.94 -25.50 7.47
C ASN A 234 -17.99 -25.20 6.29
N GLY A 235 -17.88 -23.92 5.90
CA GLY A 235 -17.06 -23.50 4.76
C GLY A 235 -15.58 -23.83 4.89
N ILE A 236 -14.99 -23.68 6.09
CA ILE A 236 -13.57 -23.99 6.34
C ILE A 236 -13.24 -25.44 5.98
N GLU A 237 -14.04 -26.39 6.47
CA GLU A 237 -13.85 -27.82 6.20
C GLU A 237 -14.13 -28.16 4.73
N LYS A 238 -15.27 -27.70 4.20
CA LYS A 238 -15.71 -28.00 2.82
C LYS A 238 -14.78 -27.48 1.74
N LEU A 239 -14.10 -26.36 2.00
CA LEU A 239 -13.26 -25.65 1.04
C LEU A 239 -11.77 -25.70 1.42
N ALA A 240 -11.42 -26.40 2.50
CA ALA A 240 -10.07 -26.44 3.07
C ALA A 240 -9.45 -25.05 3.28
N LEU A 241 -10.26 -24.06 3.69
CA LEU A 241 -9.82 -22.67 3.83
C LEU A 241 -8.92 -22.50 5.05
N ARG A 242 -7.65 -22.20 4.79
CA ARG A 242 -6.71 -21.66 5.79
C ARG A 242 -6.50 -20.15 5.64
N GLN A 243 -6.70 -19.65 4.44
CA GLN A 243 -6.50 -18.26 4.00
C GLN A 243 -7.73 -17.83 3.20
N PRO A 244 -7.99 -16.52 3.04
CA PRO A 244 -9.00 -16.06 2.12
C PRO A 244 -8.70 -16.51 0.69
N ILE A 245 -9.75 -16.84 -0.06
CA ILE A 245 -9.67 -17.04 -1.51
C ILE A 245 -10.64 -16.08 -2.19
N PHE A 246 -10.32 -15.66 -3.41
CA PHE A 246 -11.18 -14.75 -4.16
C PHE A 246 -10.99 -14.92 -5.67
N PRO A 247 -12.07 -14.96 -6.47
CA PRO A 247 -11.96 -14.72 -7.90
C PRO A 247 -11.63 -13.24 -8.18
N PRO A 248 -10.91 -12.95 -9.28
CA PRO A 248 -10.68 -11.58 -9.73
C PRO A 248 -11.99 -10.88 -10.11
N SER A 249 -11.93 -9.56 -10.30
CA SER A 249 -13.10 -8.79 -10.76
C SER A 249 -13.41 -9.15 -12.22
N PRO A 250 -14.69 -9.26 -12.61
CA PRO A 250 -15.04 -9.33 -14.03
C PRO A 250 -14.81 -7.99 -14.76
N ILE A 251 -14.54 -6.91 -14.01
CA ILE A 251 -14.24 -5.57 -14.50
C ILE A 251 -12.87 -5.20 -13.96
N ASP A 252 -11.81 -5.53 -14.72
CA ASP A 252 -10.43 -5.17 -14.43
C ASP A 252 -9.80 -4.50 -15.68
N PRO A 253 -8.98 -3.44 -15.50
CA PRO A 253 -8.28 -2.79 -16.60
C PRO A 253 -7.21 -3.72 -17.17
N LEU A 254 -7.45 -4.22 -18.37
CA LEU A 254 -6.49 -5.08 -19.08
C LEU A 254 -5.54 -4.24 -19.94
N TYR A 255 -4.29 -4.11 -19.49
CA TYR A 255 -3.21 -3.55 -20.31
C TYR A 255 -2.46 -4.67 -21.03
N SER A 256 -2.91 -5.07 -22.24
CA SER A 256 -2.24 -6.16 -22.95
C SER A 256 -0.77 -5.87 -23.32
N PRO A 257 -0.39 -4.68 -23.80
CA PRO A 257 1.01 -4.35 -24.08
C PRO A 257 1.76 -4.04 -22.79
N LYS A 258 2.79 -4.83 -22.50
CA LYS A 258 3.65 -4.69 -21.32
C LYS A 258 5.11 -4.79 -21.70
N LEU A 259 5.96 -4.05 -20.97
CA LEU A 259 7.40 -4.26 -20.99
C LEU A 259 7.79 -5.06 -19.75
N ILE A 260 8.41 -6.22 -19.97
CA ILE A 260 8.72 -7.19 -18.92
C ILE A 260 10.20 -7.09 -18.55
N PHE A 261 10.48 -7.04 -17.24
CA PHE A 261 11.80 -7.01 -16.64
C PHE A 261 11.98 -8.27 -15.80
N GLU A 262 13.13 -8.91 -15.92
CA GLU A 262 13.46 -10.13 -15.18
C GLU A 262 14.52 -9.84 -14.12
N ASP A 263 14.70 -10.78 -13.20
CA ASP A 263 15.78 -10.72 -12.22
C ASP A 263 17.16 -10.87 -12.88
N GLY A 264 18.15 -10.12 -12.37
CA GLY A 264 19.53 -10.20 -12.83
C GLY A 264 20.37 -11.16 -12.00
N HIS A 265 21.37 -11.78 -12.61
CA HIS A 265 22.32 -12.63 -11.91
C HIS A 265 23.32 -11.80 -11.08
N GLY A 266 23.36 -12.07 -9.78
CA GLY A 266 24.29 -11.46 -8.83
C GLY A 266 24.80 -12.49 -7.82
N LYS A 267 24.85 -12.12 -6.52
CA LYS A 267 25.12 -13.10 -5.46
C LYS A 267 24.06 -14.21 -5.51
N GLN A 268 24.51 -15.45 -5.61
CA GLN A 268 23.63 -16.60 -5.61
C GLN A 268 22.88 -16.70 -4.28
N ASN A 269 21.56 -16.77 -4.35
CA ASN A 269 20.70 -17.13 -3.22
C ASN A 269 20.10 -18.52 -3.50
N ASN A 270 19.40 -19.08 -2.52
CA ASN A 270 18.69 -20.34 -2.69
C ASN A 270 17.20 -20.12 -2.42
N MET A 271 16.38 -20.15 -3.48
CA MET A 271 14.92 -20.06 -3.39
C MET A 271 14.34 -18.79 -2.76
N VAL A 272 14.97 -17.62 -3.00
CA VAL A 272 14.51 -16.35 -2.42
C VAL A 272 13.81 -15.46 -3.44
N ALA A 273 12.49 -15.66 -3.62
CA ALA A 273 11.67 -14.91 -4.58
C ALA A 273 11.67 -13.40 -4.32
N THR A 274 11.77 -12.99 -3.06
CA THR A 274 11.87 -11.56 -2.69
C THR A 274 13.12 -10.90 -3.28
N VAL A 275 14.26 -11.61 -3.34
CA VAL A 275 15.48 -11.06 -3.94
C VAL A 275 15.35 -10.97 -5.45
N ALA A 276 14.79 -12.01 -6.09
CA ALA A 276 14.52 -11.98 -7.53
C ALA A 276 13.57 -10.82 -7.90
N TYR A 277 12.46 -10.66 -7.15
CA TYR A 277 11.54 -9.54 -7.34
C TYR A 277 12.24 -8.18 -7.20
N LYS A 278 13.06 -8.01 -6.15
CA LYS A 278 13.85 -6.78 -5.97
C LYS A 278 14.72 -6.48 -7.18
N GLN A 279 15.38 -7.49 -7.76
CA GLN A 279 16.22 -7.29 -8.95
C GLN A 279 15.41 -6.91 -10.18
N ALA A 280 14.26 -7.55 -10.42
CA ALA A 280 13.37 -7.19 -11.54
C ALA A 280 12.90 -5.72 -11.43
N VAL A 281 12.51 -5.28 -10.23
CA VAL A 281 12.14 -3.88 -9.97
C VAL A 281 13.32 -2.93 -10.16
N LEU A 282 14.52 -3.27 -9.67
CA LEU A 282 15.71 -2.45 -9.86
C LEU A 282 16.09 -2.31 -11.34
N ASN A 283 15.93 -3.36 -12.13
CA ASN A 283 16.12 -3.34 -13.57
C ASN A 283 15.11 -2.41 -14.26
N ALA A 284 13.83 -2.48 -13.85
CA ALA A 284 12.79 -1.56 -14.34
C ALA A 284 13.08 -0.09 -13.95
N ILE A 285 13.48 0.17 -12.71
CA ILE A 285 13.87 1.50 -12.26
C ILE A 285 15.08 2.01 -13.05
N GLY A 286 16.11 1.19 -13.23
CA GLY A 286 17.30 1.53 -14.00
C GLY A 286 16.97 1.87 -15.45
N TYR A 287 16.00 1.16 -16.05
CA TYR A 287 15.47 1.46 -17.38
C TYR A 287 14.74 2.80 -17.43
N LEU A 288 13.77 3.02 -16.53
CA LEU A 288 13.00 4.27 -16.45
C LEU A 288 13.88 5.48 -16.13
N GLN A 289 14.96 5.31 -15.36
CA GLN A 289 15.93 6.37 -15.11
C GLN A 289 16.68 6.81 -16.38
N LYS A 290 16.84 5.95 -17.39
CA LYS A 290 17.43 6.36 -18.68
C LYS A 290 16.53 7.34 -19.44
N LEU A 291 15.22 7.33 -19.18
CA LEU A 291 14.25 8.32 -19.66
C LEU A 291 14.32 9.64 -18.88
N ALA A 292 15.19 9.74 -17.86
CA ALA A 292 15.23 10.82 -16.87
C ALA A 292 14.01 10.86 -15.92
N CYS A 293 13.28 9.74 -15.79
CA CYS A 293 12.18 9.62 -14.84
C CYS A 293 12.72 9.36 -13.42
N ARG A 294 12.84 10.42 -12.62
CA ARG A 294 13.23 10.31 -11.20
C ARG A 294 12.10 9.77 -10.33
N GLN A 295 10.85 9.78 -10.82
CA GLN A 295 9.68 9.24 -10.13
C GLN A 295 9.45 7.75 -10.39
N ALA A 296 10.38 7.03 -11.03
CA ALA A 296 10.22 5.63 -11.42
C ALA A 296 9.67 4.76 -10.28
N TYR A 297 10.16 4.95 -9.05
CA TYR A 297 9.67 4.16 -7.92
C TYR A 297 8.20 4.49 -7.58
N LEU A 298 7.79 5.75 -7.58
CA LEU A 298 6.37 6.14 -7.36
C LEU A 298 5.46 5.62 -8.48
N ILE A 299 5.95 5.58 -9.73
CA ILE A 299 5.20 5.00 -10.86
C ILE A 299 4.97 3.51 -10.62
N LEU A 300 6.03 2.76 -10.30
CA LEU A 300 5.92 1.33 -10.04
C LEU A 300 5.09 1.02 -8.79
N SER A 301 5.09 1.92 -7.79
CA SER A 301 4.23 1.77 -6.62
C SER A 301 2.76 1.97 -6.96
N ALA A 302 2.41 2.97 -7.78
CA ALA A 302 1.02 3.37 -8.00
C ALA A 302 0.34 2.68 -9.18
N THR A 303 1.09 2.37 -10.24
CA THR A 303 0.53 1.78 -11.46
C THR A 303 0.22 0.30 -11.28
N THR A 304 -0.67 -0.23 -12.12
CA THR A 304 -1.09 -1.63 -12.13
C THR A 304 -0.01 -2.52 -12.75
N ILE A 305 1.19 -2.53 -12.16
CA ILE A 305 2.25 -3.45 -12.54
C ILE A 305 1.84 -4.87 -12.17
N GLU A 306 2.34 -5.83 -12.94
CA GLU A 306 2.17 -7.24 -12.62
C GLU A 306 3.51 -7.84 -12.25
N SER A 307 3.48 -8.84 -11.37
CA SER A 307 4.67 -9.59 -11.02
C SER A 307 4.35 -11.06 -10.99
N GLN A 308 5.18 -11.85 -11.67
CA GLN A 308 4.93 -13.27 -11.83
C GLN A 308 6.14 -14.05 -11.35
N VAL A 309 5.89 -15.04 -10.49
CA VAL A 309 6.85 -16.10 -10.21
C VAL A 309 6.71 -17.12 -11.34
N GLY A 310 7.59 -17.03 -12.34
CA GLY A 310 7.50 -17.80 -13.58
C GLY A 310 7.98 -19.25 -13.42
N ALA A 311 8.96 -19.47 -12.54
CA ALA A 311 9.46 -20.79 -12.21
C ALA A 311 9.95 -20.86 -10.76
N VAL A 312 9.59 -21.94 -10.07
CA VAL A 312 10.06 -22.26 -8.71
C VAL A 312 10.94 -23.52 -8.67
N THR A 313 11.26 -24.09 -9.83
CA THR A 313 12.06 -25.33 -9.95
C THR A 313 13.08 -25.24 -11.09
N GLN A 314 13.52 -24.03 -11.45
CA GLN A 314 14.40 -23.87 -12.61
C GLN A 314 15.80 -24.42 -12.31
N SER A 315 16.30 -25.28 -13.19
CA SER A 315 17.68 -25.80 -13.15
C SER A 315 18.42 -25.29 -14.38
N SER A 316 19.51 -24.57 -14.18
CA SER A 316 20.50 -24.25 -15.20
C SER A 316 21.60 -25.33 -15.33
N TYR A 317 21.47 -26.48 -14.62
CA TYR A 317 22.46 -27.54 -14.63
C TYR A 317 22.01 -28.74 -15.47
N VAL A 318 22.71 -28.98 -16.59
CA VAL A 318 22.61 -30.23 -17.36
C VAL A 318 23.66 -31.19 -16.80
N ALA A 319 23.26 -32.09 -15.92
CA ALA A 319 24.14 -33.14 -15.41
C ALA A 319 24.44 -34.18 -16.52
N PRO A 320 25.67 -34.72 -16.60
CA PRO A 320 25.95 -35.89 -17.43
C PRO A 320 25.16 -37.12 -16.94
N PRO A 321 24.83 -38.08 -17.83
CA PRO A 321 23.86 -39.17 -17.57
C PRO A 321 24.24 -40.18 -16.47
N SER A 322 25.38 -40.01 -15.79
CA SER A 322 25.87 -40.91 -14.75
C SER A 322 25.69 -40.39 -13.31
N VAL A 323 25.09 -39.21 -13.12
CA VAL A 323 24.83 -38.65 -11.78
C VAL A 323 23.34 -38.79 -11.47
N PRO A 324 22.95 -39.45 -10.36
CA PRO A 324 21.55 -39.51 -9.93
C PRO A 324 21.02 -38.08 -9.82
N THR A 325 19.89 -37.82 -10.47
CA THR A 325 19.23 -36.52 -10.64
C THR A 325 19.29 -35.65 -9.39
N LEU A 326 20.23 -34.71 -9.36
CA LEU A 326 20.18 -33.52 -8.53
C LEU A 326 19.13 -32.59 -9.15
N THR A 327 17.86 -32.82 -8.85
CA THR A 327 16.79 -31.82 -9.04
C THR A 327 16.85 -30.81 -7.90
N ASP A 328 17.99 -30.17 -7.64
CA ASP A 328 18.12 -29.28 -6.49
C ASP A 328 18.63 -27.88 -6.87
N SER A 329 17.64 -27.06 -7.23
CA SER A 329 17.50 -25.61 -6.95
C SER A 329 18.46 -24.59 -7.57
N LEU A 330 17.94 -23.80 -8.52
CA LEU A 330 18.49 -22.49 -8.90
C LEU A 330 17.35 -21.45 -8.87
N ASN A 331 17.70 -20.19 -8.55
CA ASN A 331 16.80 -19.12 -8.09
C ASN A 331 15.42 -19.06 -8.76
N PRO A 332 14.37 -18.66 -8.02
CA PRO A 332 13.06 -18.45 -8.61
C PRO A 332 13.15 -17.32 -9.64
N CYS A 333 12.62 -17.57 -10.83
CA CYS A 333 12.49 -16.53 -11.84
C CYS A 333 11.28 -15.67 -11.49
N VAL A 334 11.52 -14.39 -11.24
CA VAL A 334 10.46 -13.41 -10.97
C VAL A 334 10.54 -12.30 -12.00
N THR A 335 9.41 -12.03 -12.63
CA THR A 335 9.28 -10.95 -13.61
C THR A 335 8.44 -9.81 -13.04
N LEU A 336 8.71 -8.60 -13.52
CA LEU A 336 7.86 -7.42 -13.34
C LEU A 336 7.43 -6.93 -14.72
N ALA A 337 6.13 -6.74 -14.93
CA ALA A 337 5.59 -6.23 -16.17
C ALA A 337 5.01 -4.82 -15.96
N LEU A 338 5.58 -3.85 -16.69
CA LEU A 338 5.12 -2.46 -16.70
C LEU A 338 4.08 -2.28 -17.82
N PRO A 339 2.83 -1.89 -17.52
CA PRO A 339 1.82 -1.62 -18.54
C PRO A 339 2.20 -0.40 -19.37
N LEU A 340 2.40 -0.58 -20.68
CA LEU A 340 2.79 0.51 -21.57
C LEU A 340 1.66 1.54 -21.73
N GLY A 341 0.40 1.10 -21.67
CA GLY A 341 -0.77 1.97 -21.76
C GLY A 341 -0.95 2.93 -20.59
N ALA A 342 -0.16 2.80 -19.52
CA ALA A 342 -0.14 3.76 -18.41
C ALA A 342 0.70 5.01 -18.73
N LEU A 343 1.52 4.97 -19.79
CA LEU A 343 2.43 6.03 -20.19
C LEU A 343 1.95 6.64 -21.52
N ASP A 344 2.01 7.96 -21.63
CA ASP A 344 1.63 8.70 -22.84
C ASP A 344 2.72 8.72 -23.93
N HIS A 345 3.83 8.02 -23.69
CA HIS A 345 5.00 8.00 -24.53
C HIS A 345 5.51 6.57 -24.68
N ASP A 346 6.09 6.31 -25.86
CA ASP A 346 6.62 5.01 -26.20
C ASP A 346 7.98 4.79 -25.51
N ILE A 347 8.01 3.82 -24.60
CA ILE A 347 9.20 3.39 -23.88
C ILE A 347 9.74 2.06 -24.41
N LEU A 348 9.33 1.59 -25.59
CA LEU A 348 9.88 0.37 -26.15
C LEU A 348 11.34 0.58 -26.57
N PRO A 349 12.20 -0.46 -26.45
CA PRO A 349 13.57 -0.41 -26.95
C PRO A 349 13.62 -0.10 -28.46
N LYS A 350 14.49 0.84 -28.84
CA LYS A 350 14.73 1.26 -30.23
C LYS A 350 16.23 1.30 -30.52
N SER A 351 16.61 1.14 -31.78
CA SER A 351 18.01 1.21 -32.24
C SER A 351 18.65 2.57 -31.94
N GLU A 352 17.87 3.64 -31.97
CA GLU A 352 18.32 5.01 -31.71
C GLU A 352 18.45 5.32 -30.20
N GLY A 353 18.05 4.37 -29.35
CA GLY A 353 17.97 4.53 -27.90
C GLY A 353 16.62 5.11 -27.45
N LEU A 354 16.53 5.39 -26.15
CA LEU A 354 15.31 5.89 -25.53
C LEU A 354 15.24 7.42 -25.58
N GLU A 355 14.06 7.95 -25.94
CA GLU A 355 13.80 9.38 -25.93
C GLU A 355 13.72 9.90 -24.49
N LYS A 356 14.57 10.86 -24.15
CA LYS A 356 14.51 11.52 -22.83
C LYS A 356 13.44 12.60 -22.84
N ARG A 357 12.58 12.60 -21.82
CA ARG A 357 11.57 13.64 -21.61
C ARG A 357 11.69 14.23 -20.22
N ASN A 358 11.12 15.43 -20.05
CA ASN A 358 11.03 16.05 -18.74
C ASN A 358 9.80 15.49 -18.00
N PHE A 359 10.05 14.60 -17.04
CA PHE A 359 9.01 14.01 -16.18
C PHE A 359 8.68 14.88 -14.96
N GLY A 360 9.11 16.14 -14.91
CA GLY A 360 8.91 17.01 -13.77
C GLY A 360 9.69 16.54 -12.53
N GLN A 361 9.11 16.79 -11.35
CA GLN A 361 9.71 16.42 -10.06
C GLN A 361 8.65 15.94 -9.07
N CYS A 362 9.05 15.06 -8.15
CA CYS A 362 8.24 14.68 -6.99
C CYS A 362 7.89 15.90 -6.12
N ALA A 363 6.94 15.71 -5.19
CA ALA A 363 6.81 16.60 -4.05
C ALA A 363 8.17 16.75 -3.35
N ILE A 364 8.60 17.99 -3.14
CA ILE A 364 9.83 18.37 -2.43
C ILE A 364 9.49 18.66 -0.97
N ARG A 365 10.46 18.59 -0.07
CA ARG A 365 10.27 19.06 1.30
C ARG A 365 10.12 20.57 1.36
N SER A 366 9.48 21.04 2.42
CA SER A 366 9.41 22.46 2.78
C SER A 366 10.79 23.12 2.90
N ASN A 367 11.82 22.34 3.25
CA ASN A 367 13.22 22.81 3.34
C ASN A 367 14.02 22.70 2.03
N GLY A 368 13.38 22.35 0.90
CA GLY A 368 13.99 22.34 -0.43
C GLY A 368 14.79 21.09 -0.80
N PHE A 369 14.88 20.10 0.08
CA PHE A 369 15.47 18.80 -0.24
C PHE A 369 14.44 17.86 -0.90
N LEU A 370 14.93 17.02 -1.82
CA LEU A 370 14.18 15.88 -2.35
C LEU A 370 14.07 14.78 -1.29
#